data_AF-A0A8H3KSN0-F1
#
_entry.id   AF-A0A8H3KSN0-F1
#
_cell.length_a   1.000
_cell.length_b   1.000
_cell.length_c   1.000
_cell.angle_alpha   90.00
_cell.angle_beta   90.00
_cell.angle_gamma   90.00
#
_symmetry.space_group_name_H-M   'P 1'
#
loop_
_entity.id
_entity.type
_entity.pdbx_description
1 polymer ?
#
loop_
_entity_poly.entity_id
_entity_poly.type
_entity_poly.pdbx_seq_one_letter_code
_entity_poly.pdbx_strand_id
1 'polypeptide(L)'
;MLKDLADVFGIPTEHIHIYYDNSTSSIAFNNNGALFFNLKVYIILHDEKCKIKPTIYAMTYWFMTLCHELAHNIILPHNSKHEYYFSSFAEIYMSNYLTLIEKRGIAF
;
A
#
# COMPACT_ATOMS: atom_id res chain seq x y z
N MET A 1 7.55 7.24 -0.47
CA MET A 1 6.39 6.53 -1.03
C MET A 1 5.59 5.86 0.07
N LEU A 2 6.04 4.75 0.67
CA LEU A 2 5.27 4.05 1.71
C LEU A 2 4.99 4.93 2.94
N LYS A 3 5.93 5.77 3.37
CA LYS A 3 5.70 6.76 4.44
C LYS A 3 4.56 7.72 4.10
N ASP A 4 4.63 8.34 2.92
CA ASP A 4 3.60 9.27 2.46
C ASP A 4 2.24 8.57 2.30
N LEU A 5 2.23 7.31 1.86
CA LEU A 5 1.01 6.50 1.78
C LEU A 5 0.48 6.14 3.16
N ALA A 6 1.32 5.86 4.15
CA ALA A 6 0.87 5.62 5.52
C ALA A 6 0.20 6.86 6.13
N ASP A 7 0.70 8.06 5.82
CA ASP A 7 0.07 9.33 6.25
C ASP A 7 -1.35 9.49 5.69
N VAL A 8 -1.65 8.98 4.48
CA VAL A 8 -3.01 8.99 3.89
C VAL A 8 -4.01 8.29 4.81
N PHE A 9 -3.58 7.21 5.47
CA PHE A 9 -4.39 6.39 6.38
C PHE A 9 -4.22 6.79 7.86
N GLY A 10 -3.38 7.78 8.18
CA GLY A 10 -3.02 8.12 9.56
C GLY A 10 -2.26 7.01 10.30
N ILE A 11 -1.56 6.13 9.58
CA ILE A 11 -0.79 5.02 10.17
C ILE A 11 0.57 5.54 10.62
N PRO A 12 0.97 5.32 11.89
CA PRO A 12 2.31 5.67 12.35
C PRO A 12 3.38 4.89 11.58
N THR A 13 4.46 5.57 11.18
CA THR A 13 5.51 4.98 10.32
C THR A 13 6.17 3.75 10.94
N GLU A 14 6.17 3.63 12.27
CA GLU A 14 6.68 2.47 13.00
C GLU A 14 5.91 1.16 12.74
N HIS A 15 4.68 1.23 12.20
CA HIS A 15 3.91 0.06 11.78
C HIS A 15 4.17 -0.34 10.32
N ILE A 16 5.03 0.39 9.61
CA ILE A 16 5.33 0.13 8.20
C ILE A 16 6.75 -0.45 8.08
N HIS A 17 6.82 -1.69 7.63
CA HIS A 17 8.05 -2.44 7.51
C HIS A 17 8.30 -2.82 6.05
N ILE A 18 9.58 -2.85 5.68
CA ILE A 18 10.03 -3.34 4.38
C ILE A 18 10.84 -4.61 4.66
N TYR A 19 10.56 -5.66 3.92
CA TYR A 19 11.36 -6.88 3.93
C TYR A 19 11.76 -7.27 2.52
N TYR A 20 12.76 -8.12 2.40
CA TYR A 20 13.18 -8.70 1.14
C TYR A 20 13.33 -10.20 1.33
N ASP A 21 12.56 -10.98 0.57
CA ASP A 21 12.62 -12.43 0.63
C ASP A 21 12.45 -13.02 -0.78
N ASN A 22 13.46 -13.77 -1.22
CA ASN A 22 13.48 -14.41 -2.52
C ASN A 22 12.64 -15.68 -2.60
N SER A 23 12.33 -16.31 -1.47
CA SER A 23 11.60 -17.58 -1.39
C SER A 23 10.09 -17.42 -1.47
N THR A 24 9.56 -16.24 -1.15
CA THR A 24 8.13 -15.94 -1.17
C THR A 24 7.70 -15.15 -2.41
N SER A 25 6.42 -15.32 -2.77
CA SER A 25 5.69 -14.51 -3.75
C SER A 25 4.73 -13.52 -3.09
N SER A 26 4.67 -13.47 -1.75
CA SER A 26 3.85 -12.50 -1.03
C SER A 26 4.26 -11.05 -1.38
N ILE A 27 3.27 -10.23 -1.70
CA ILE A 27 3.41 -8.80 -2.03
C ILE A 27 3.56 -8.00 -0.74
N ALA A 28 2.67 -8.25 0.20
CA ALA A 28 2.65 -7.68 1.52
C ALA A 28 1.91 -8.66 2.45
N PHE A 29 2.02 -8.39 3.76
CA PHE A 29 1.18 -9.04 4.75
C PHE A 29 1.01 -8.14 5.98
N ASN A 30 -0.10 -8.32 6.68
CA ASN A 30 -0.36 -7.77 7.99
C ASN A 30 -0.06 -8.81 9.08
N ASN A 31 0.77 -8.44 10.04
CA ASN A 31 1.02 -9.23 11.25
C ASN A 31 0.66 -8.41 12.49
N ASN A 32 -0.56 -8.62 12.98
CA ASN A 32 -1.07 -8.01 14.21
C ASN A 32 -0.99 -6.47 14.21
N GLY A 33 -1.37 -5.84 13.09
CA GLY A 33 -1.37 -4.38 12.91
C GLY A 33 -0.08 -3.82 12.31
N ALA A 34 1.01 -4.59 12.31
CA ALA A 34 2.25 -4.22 11.62
C ALA A 34 2.18 -4.68 10.15
N LEU A 35 2.39 -3.75 9.21
CA LEU A 35 2.30 -3.99 7.77
C LEU A 35 3.69 -4.19 7.17
N PHE A 36 3.88 -5.27 6.43
CA PHE A 36 5.15 -5.65 5.82
C PHE A 36 5.03 -5.63 4.31
N PHE A 37 5.89 -4.89 3.63
CA PHE A 37 5.89 -4.75 2.16
C PHE A 37 7.15 -5.35 1.54
N ASN A 38 6.98 -6.17 0.51
CA ASN A 38 8.08 -6.89 -0.10
C ASN A 38 8.85 -6.01 -1.11
N LEU A 39 10.10 -5.68 -0.78
CA LEU A 39 10.99 -4.91 -1.64
C LEU A 39 11.25 -5.60 -2.98
N LYS A 40 11.28 -6.94 -3.03
CA LYS A 40 11.43 -7.69 -4.29
C LYS A 40 10.31 -7.37 -5.27
N VAL A 41 9.07 -7.25 -4.79
CA VAL A 41 7.92 -6.91 -5.63
C VAL A 41 8.02 -5.49 -6.15
N TYR A 42 8.44 -4.54 -5.31
CA TYR A 42 8.72 -3.16 -5.76
C TYR A 42 9.77 -3.13 -6.88
N ILE A 43 10.89 -3.85 -6.70
CA ILE A 43 11.97 -3.90 -7.69
C ILE A 43 11.47 -4.43 -9.03
N ILE A 44 10.74 -5.55 -9.01
CA ILE A 44 10.23 -6.19 -10.23
C ILE A 44 9.21 -5.32 -10.96
N LEU A 45 8.28 -4.67 -10.22
CA LEU A 45 7.15 -4.00 -10.84
C LEU A 45 7.41 -2.51 -11.15
N HIS A 46 8.25 -1.83 -10.37
CA HIS A 46 8.23 -0.37 -10.32
C HIS A 46 9.59 0.32 -10.36
N ASP A 47 10.68 -0.31 -9.93
CA ASP A 47 12.00 0.34 -9.77
C ASP A 47 12.48 1.04 -11.05
N GLU A 48 12.47 0.33 -12.17
CA GLU A 48 12.88 0.89 -13.47
C GLU A 48 12.12 2.16 -13.87
N LYS A 49 10.80 2.20 -13.60
CA LYS A 49 9.94 3.34 -13.94
C LYS A 49 9.94 4.44 -12.86
N CYS A 50 10.39 4.13 -11.66
CA CYS A 50 10.35 5.03 -10.50
C CYS A 50 11.74 5.62 -10.13
N LYS A 51 12.74 5.49 -11.01
CA LYS A 51 14.13 5.99 -10.78
C LYS A 51 14.22 7.45 -10.36
N ILE A 52 13.36 8.31 -10.90
CA ILE A 52 13.36 9.76 -10.61
C ILE A 52 12.26 10.11 -9.61
N LYS A 53 11.02 9.64 -9.88
CA LYS A 53 9.86 9.86 -9.02
C LYS A 53 8.87 8.69 -9.18
N PRO A 54 8.04 8.41 -8.16
CA PRO A 54 6.97 7.42 -8.29
C PRO A 54 6.01 7.77 -9.44
N THR A 55 5.57 6.76 -10.18
CA THR A 55 4.48 6.89 -11.14
C THR A 55 3.13 6.80 -10.45
N ILE A 56 2.06 7.31 -11.09
CA ILE A 56 0.69 7.13 -10.57
C ILE A 56 0.36 5.65 -10.40
N TYR A 57 0.82 4.78 -11.30
CA TYR A 57 0.60 3.34 -11.21
C TYR A 57 1.27 2.71 -10.00
N ALA A 58 2.51 3.10 -9.69
CA ALA A 58 3.20 2.60 -8.50
C ALA A 58 2.51 3.10 -7.21
N MET A 59 2.15 4.38 -7.16
CA MET A 59 1.45 4.95 -6.00
C MET A 59 0.09 4.26 -5.79
N THR A 60 -0.70 4.06 -6.85
CA THR A 60 -2.03 3.43 -6.78
C THR A 60 -1.92 1.97 -6.38
N TYR A 61 -0.93 1.25 -6.92
CA TYR A 61 -0.69 -0.16 -6.58
C TYR A 61 -0.48 -0.30 -5.07
N TRP A 62 0.45 0.46 -4.50
CA TRP A 62 0.74 0.36 -3.07
C TRP A 62 -0.37 0.96 -2.20
N PHE A 63 -1.07 2.01 -2.64
CA PHE A 63 -2.29 2.48 -1.95
C PHE A 63 -3.32 1.36 -1.79
N MET A 64 -3.61 0.62 -2.86
CA MET A 64 -4.53 -0.51 -2.81
C MET A 64 -3.97 -1.67 -1.98
N THR A 65 -2.66 -1.92 -2.02
CA THR A 65 -2.03 -2.90 -1.12
C THR A 65 -2.21 -2.52 0.35
N LEU A 66 -2.04 -1.24 0.72
CA LEU A 66 -2.32 -0.79 2.09
C LEU A 66 -3.79 -1.03 2.47
N CYS A 67 -4.74 -0.69 1.60
CA CYS A 67 -6.16 -0.96 1.87
C CYS A 67 -6.44 -2.45 2.09
N HIS A 68 -5.80 -3.33 1.32
CA HIS A 68 -5.91 -4.78 1.48
C HIS A 68 -5.38 -5.22 2.84
N GLU A 69 -4.14 -4.84 3.18
CA GLU A 69 -3.53 -5.25 4.45
C GLU A 69 -4.23 -4.65 5.67
N LEU A 70 -4.82 -3.45 5.55
CA LEU A 70 -5.66 -2.87 6.61
C LEU A 70 -6.95 -3.66 6.84
N ALA A 71 -7.55 -4.25 5.81
CA ALA A 71 -8.73 -5.10 5.95
C ALA A 71 -8.45 -6.32 6.85
N HIS A 72 -7.21 -6.83 6.83
CA HIS A 72 -6.77 -7.90 7.71
C HIS A 72 -6.72 -7.54 9.21
N ASN A 73 -6.79 -6.26 9.58
CA ASN A 73 -7.03 -5.87 10.99
C ASN A 73 -8.44 -6.23 11.47
N ILE A 74 -9.40 -6.43 10.56
CA ILE A 74 -10.80 -6.69 10.88
C ILE A 74 -11.18 -8.14 10.56
N ILE A 75 -10.70 -8.66 9.43
CA ILE A 75 -11.08 -9.99 8.94
C ILE A 75 -9.89 -10.68 8.25
N LEU A 76 -9.50 -11.85 8.76
CA LEU A 76 -8.37 -12.62 8.24
C LEU A 76 -8.64 -13.32 6.90
N PRO A 77 -9.74 -14.09 6.72
CA PRO A 77 -9.96 -14.81 5.46
C PRO A 77 -10.38 -13.88 4.32
N HIS A 78 -9.87 -14.13 3.11
CA HIS A 78 -10.30 -13.48 1.87
C HIS A 78 -11.71 -13.94 1.46
N ASN A 79 -12.73 -13.38 2.10
CA ASN A 79 -14.14 -13.60 1.79
C ASN A 79 -14.86 -12.28 1.46
N SER A 80 -16.17 -12.32 1.21
CA SER A 80 -16.94 -11.11 0.85
C SER A 80 -16.88 -9.98 1.88
N LYS A 81 -16.65 -10.29 3.18
CA LYS A 81 -16.45 -9.26 4.21
C LYS A 81 -15.07 -8.62 4.08
N HIS A 82 -14.04 -9.39 3.74
CA HIS A 82 -12.71 -8.85 3.45
C HIS A 82 -12.78 -7.87 2.29
N GLU A 83 -13.40 -8.28 1.18
CA GLU A 83 -13.56 -7.41 -0.01
C GLU A 83 -14.36 -6.14 0.30
N TYR A 84 -15.38 -6.24 1.15
CA TYR A 84 -16.13 -5.08 1.64
C TYR A 84 -15.22 -4.09 2.40
N TYR A 85 -14.42 -4.53 3.37
CA TYR A 85 -13.54 -3.62 4.11
C TYR A 85 -12.40 -3.07 3.26
N PHE A 86 -11.80 -3.91 2.41
CA PHE A 86 -10.76 -3.51 1.47
C PHE A 86 -11.25 -2.36 0.56
N SER A 87 -12.41 -2.55 -0.10
CA SER A 87 -13.00 -1.51 -0.95
C SER A 87 -13.44 -0.28 -0.16
N SER A 88 -14.01 -0.46 1.04
CA SER A 88 -14.40 0.66 1.92
C SER A 88 -13.20 1.51 2.33
N PHE A 89 -12.04 0.91 2.63
CA PHE A 89 -10.82 1.66 2.90
C PHE A 89 -10.37 2.48 1.69
N ALA A 90 -10.42 1.89 0.49
CA ALA A 90 -10.10 2.61 -0.72
C ALA A 90 -11.04 3.82 -0.93
N GLU A 91 -12.35 3.64 -0.72
CA GLU A 91 -13.35 4.70 -0.85
C GLU A 91 -13.12 5.83 0.17
N ILE A 92 -12.96 5.49 1.45
CA ILE A 92 -12.79 6.46 2.54
C ILE A 92 -11.52 7.30 2.36
N TYR A 93 -10.42 6.67 1.95
CA TYR A 93 -9.11 7.33 1.89
C TYR A 93 -8.74 7.85 0.49
N MET A 94 -9.60 7.65 -0.52
CA MET A 94 -9.34 8.09 -1.89
C MET A 94 -9.05 9.59 -1.98
N SER A 95 -9.84 10.43 -1.30
CA SER A 95 -9.63 11.88 -1.34
C SER A 95 -8.25 12.29 -0.80
N ASN A 96 -7.84 11.70 0.34
CA ASN A 96 -6.50 11.94 0.92
C ASN A 96 -5.39 11.47 -0.03
N TYR A 97 -5.58 10.32 -0.68
CA TYR A 97 -4.65 9.80 -1.68
C TYR A 97 -4.51 10.73 -2.88
N LEU A 98 -5.63 11.23 -3.43
CA LEU A 98 -5.60 12.17 -4.56
C LEU A 98 -4.91 13.49 -4.19
N THR A 99 -5.16 14.02 -2.99
CA THR A 99 -4.42 15.19 -2.47
C THR A 99 -2.92 14.91 -2.36
N LEU A 100 -2.50 13.72 -1.93
CA LEU A 100 -1.10 13.33 -1.91
C LEU A 100 -0.50 13.31 -3.33
N ILE A 101 -1.19 12.72 -4.30
CA ILE A 101 -0.73 12.66 -5.71
C ILE A 101 -0.50 14.06 -6.28
N GLU A 102 -1.45 14.97 -6.06
CA GLU A 102 -1.35 16.37 -6.48
C GLU A 102 -0.15 17.06 -5.81
N LYS A 103 -0.04 16.95 -4.47
CA LYS A 103 1.07 17.54 -3.69
C LYS A 103 2.44 17.04 -4.16
N ARG A 104 2.53 15.81 -4.65
CA ARG A 104 3.78 15.24 -5.18
C ARG A 104 4.05 15.57 -6.65
N GLY A 105 3.14 16.26 -7.35
CA GLY A 105 3.29 16.55 -8.78
C GLY A 105 3.39 15.28 -9.62
N ILE A 106 2.65 14.23 -9.24
CA ILE A 106 2.57 12.97 -9.99
C ILE A 106 1.47 13.13 -11.04
N ALA A 107 1.84 12.92 -12.31
CA ALA A 107 0.91 13.06 -13.44
C ALA A 107 0.03 11.81 -13.58
N PHE A 108 -1.21 12.04 -14.02
CA PHE A 108 -2.18 11.01 -14.41
C PHE A 108 -1.83 10.38 -15.76
#